data_AF-M6GJS6-F1
#
_entry.id   AF-M6GJS6-F1
#
_cell.length_a   1.000
_cell.length_b   1.000
_cell.length_c   1.000
_cell.angle_alpha   90.00
_cell.angle_beta   90.00
_cell.angle_gamma   90.00
#
_symmetry.space_group_name_H-M   'P 1'
#
loop_
_entity.id
_entity.type
_entity.pdbx_description
1 polymer ?
#
loop_
_entity_poly.entity_id
_entity_poly.type
_entity_poly.pdbx_seq_one_letter_code
_entity_poly.pdbx_strand_id
1 'polypeptide(L)' 'MGGLLIIGSLLISVLLWGNLKNPNVILLSVFSLSFSVLGFADDYMKSVKKSKVE' A
#
# COMPACT_ATOMS: atom_id res chain seq x y z
N MET A 1 -7.35 7.58 3.81
CA MET A 1 -6.71 8.18 2.61
C MET A 1 -7.11 7.45 1.34
N GLY A 2 -7.29 8.17 0.22
CA GLY A 2 -7.53 7.57 -1.09
C GLY A 2 -6.41 6.62 -1.56
N GLY A 3 -5.19 6.77 -1.03
CA GLY A 3 -4.05 5.89 -1.34
C GLY A 3 -4.26 4.41 -1.03
N LEU A 4 -5.06 4.07 0.00
CA LEU A 4 -5.34 2.68 0.35
C LEU A 4 -6.19 1.98 -0.73
N LEU A 5 -7.13 2.72 -1.34
CA LEU A 5 -7.98 2.23 -2.43
C LEU A 5 -7.14 1.99 -3.69
N ILE A 6 -6.18 2.88 -3.97
CA ILE A 6 -5.26 2.75 -5.10
C ILE A 6 -4.42 1.48 -4.95
N ILE A 7 -3.78 1.28 -3.78
CA ILE A 7 -2.96 0.08 -3.58
C ILE A 7 -3.77 -1.21 -3.65
N GLY A 8 -5.01 -1.20 -3.12
CA GLY A 8 -5.90 -2.36 -3.16
C GLY A 8 -6.25 -2.75 -4.59
N SER A 9 -6.67 -1.76 -5.40
CA SER A 9 -6.97 -1.99 -6.82
C SER A 9 -5.74 -2.46 -7.62
N LEU A 10 -4.56 -1.90 -7.33
CA LEU A 10 -3.32 -2.28 -7.99
C LEU A 10 -2.93 -3.73 -7.66
N LEU A 11 -2.97 -4.12 -6.38
CA LEU A 11 -2.67 -5.48 -5.96
C LEU A 11 -3.63 -6.48 -6.59
N ILE A 12 -4.92 -6.18 -6.61
CA ILE A 12 -5.94 -7.02 -7.24
C ILE A 12 -5.68 -7.17 -8.74
N SER A 13 -5.33 -6.09 -9.43
CA SER A 13 -4.97 -6.12 -10.85
C SER A 13 -3.72 -6.96 -11.13
N VAL A 14 -2.70 -6.85 -10.27
CA VAL A 14 -1.46 -7.64 -10.38
C VAL A 14 -1.70 -9.12 -10.05
N LEU A 15 -2.63 -9.44 -9.14
CA LEU A 15 -2.96 -10.83 -8.81
C LEU A 15 -3.78 -11.52 -9.89
N LEU A 16 -4.70 -10.79 -10.54
CA LEU A 16 -5.58 -11.31 -11.60
C LEU A 16 -4.87 -11.42 -12.96
N TRP A 17 -4.07 -10.42 -13.32
CA TRP A 17 -3.45 -10.30 -14.66
C TRP A 17 -1.92 -10.27 -14.65
N GLY A 18 -1.29 -10.16 -13.49
CA GLY A 18 0.17 -10.11 -13.39
C GLY A 18 0.82 -11.48 -13.54
N ASN A 19 1.97 -11.50 -14.20
CA ASN A 19 2.75 -12.71 -14.34
C ASN A 19 3.54 -13.01 -13.04
N LEU A 20 2.91 -13.74 -12.13
CA LEU A 20 3.49 -14.17 -10.85
C LEU A 20 4.69 -15.13 -10.98
N LYS A 21 5.01 -15.61 -12.19
CA LYS A 21 6.23 -16.40 -12.43
C LYS A 21 7.45 -15.51 -12.70
N ASN A 22 7.25 -14.22 -12.96
CA ASN A 22 8.35 -13.30 -13.18
C ASN A 22 8.86 -12.76 -11.83
N PRO A 23 10.13 -13.02 -11.45
CA PRO A 23 10.67 -12.57 -10.17
C PRO A 23 10.62 -11.04 -10.02
N ASN A 24 10.70 -10.28 -11.12
CA ASN A 24 10.60 -8.82 -11.08
C ASN A 24 9.22 -8.35 -10.62
N VAL A 25 8.15 -9.03 -11.04
CA VAL A 25 6.76 -8.69 -10.67
C VAL A 25 6.52 -8.98 -9.21
N ILE A 26 7.03 -10.10 -8.70
CA ILE A 26 6.97 -10.44 -7.27
C ILE A 26 7.70 -9.38 -6.45
N LEU A 27 8.94 -9.04 -6.84
CA LEU A 27 9.75 -8.06 -6.12
C LEU A 27 9.06 -6.70 -6.05
N LEU A 28 8.53 -6.22 -7.18
CA LEU A 28 7.80 -4.94 -7.25
C LEU A 28 6.52 -4.96 -6.40
N SER A 29 5.80 -6.09 -6.39
CA SER A 29 4.59 -6.26 -5.58
C SER A 29 4.90 -6.19 -4.08
N VAL A 30 5.98 -6.85 -3.64
CA VAL A 30 6.43 -6.84 -2.24
C VAL A 30 6.87 -5.44 -1.81
N PHE A 31 7.64 -4.73 -2.65
CA PHE A 31 8.04 -3.35 -2.35
C PHE A 31 6.84 -2.40 -2.32
N SER A 32 5.91 -2.51 -3.28
CA SER A 32 4.69 -1.69 -3.31
C SER A 32 3.84 -1.90 -2.05
N LEU A 33 3.68 -3.15 -1.60
CA LEU A 33 3.00 -3.48 -0.35
C LEU A 33 3.71 -2.86 0.86
N SER A 34 5.04 -3.01 0.94
CA SER A 34 5.85 -2.49 2.05
C SER A 34 5.73 -0.97 2.16
N PHE A 35 5.89 -0.25 1.05
CA PHE A 35 5.75 1.21 1.02
C PHE A 35 4.33 1.68 1.30
N SER A 36 3.32 0.94 0.85
CA SER A 36 1.93 1.29 1.16
C SER A 36 1.59 1.15 2.64
N VAL A 37 2.11 0.11 3.30
CA VAL A 37 1.93 -0.08 4.74
C VAL A 37 2.65 1.03 5.51
N LEU A 38 3.87 1.41 5.10
CA LEU A 38 4.60 2.52 5.70
C LEU A 38 3.87 3.86 5.53
N GLY A 39 3.35 4.16 4.34
CA GLY A 39 2.57 5.37 4.10
C GLY A 39 1.26 5.40 4.88
N PHE A 40 0.61 4.24 5.05
CA PHE A 40 -0.56 4.14 5.92
C PHE A 40 -0.21 4.32 7.39
N ALA A 41 0.91 3.75 7.85
CA ALA A 41 1.38 3.93 9.21
C ALA A 41 1.72 5.39 9.52
N ASP A 42 2.38 6.10 8.61
CA ASP A 42 2.67 7.55 8.75
C ASP A 42 1.38 8.38 8.81
N ASP A 43 0.40 8.09 7.93
CA ASP A 43 -0.87 8.79 7.92
C ASP A 43 -1.75 8.49 9.15
N TYR A 44 -1.71 7.24 9.62
CA TYR A 44 -2.35 6.85 10.87
C TYR A 44 -1.75 7.59 12.06
N MET A 45 -0.41 7.69 12.12
CA MET A 45 0.29 8.46 13.15
C MET A 45 -0.09 9.95 13.11
N LYS A 46 -0.25 10.54 11.92
CA LYS A 46 -0.74 11.90 11.74
C LYS A 46 -2.20 12.08 12.19
N SER A 47 -3.10 11.16 11.86
CA SER A 47 -4.50 11.21 12.31
C SER A 47 -4.63 11.11 13.83
N VAL A 48 -3.87 10.21 14.46
CA VAL A 48 -3.89 10.02 15.92
C VAL A 48 -3.30 11.24 16.64
N LYS A 49 -2.23 11.85 16.11
CA LYS A 49 -1.58 13.01 16.73
C LYS A 49 -2.43 14.29 16.66
N LYS A 50 -3.34 14.40 15.69
CA LYS A 50 -4.29 15.54 15.60
C LYS A 50 -5.40 15.51 16.65
N SER A 51 -5.70 14.35 17.23
CA SER A 51 -6.82 14.20 18.20
C SER A 51 -6.44 14.53 19.65
N LYS A 52 -5.19 14.98 19.91
CA LYS A 52 -4.71 15.31 21.27
C LYS A 52 -4.57 16.83 21.53
N VAL A 53 -5.04 17.67 20.61
CA VAL A 53 -5.16 19.12 20.83
C VAL A 53 -6.54 19.57 20.38
N GLU A 54 -7.55 19.17 21.14
CA GLU A 54 -8.75 19.96 21.46
C GLU A 54 -9.01 19.83 22.95
#